data_AF-A0AA37ADG4-F1
#
_entry.id   AF-A0AA37ADG4-F1
#
_cell.length_a   1.000
_cell.length_b   1.000
_cell.length_c   1.000
_cell.angle_alpha   90.00
_cell.angle_beta   90.00
_cell.angle_gamma   90.00
#
_symmetry.space_group_name_H-M   'P 1'
#
loop_
_entity.id
_entity.type
_entity.pdbx_description
1 polymer ?
#
loop_
_entity_poly.entity_id
_entity_poly.type
_entity_poly.pdbx_seq_one_letter_code
_entity_poly.pdbx_strand_id
1 'polypeptide(L)'
;MKYCFYYDESEHSRVINLSTVTGETYYDGFLAAIIGWRSDHETAFEQRYHAFEEKYADRKKKGELKSGTIKPKQLVHGFASLNEANAKLLGDFFSIFDENSYIYLFCASKIEYVITQIFKGYRNSVFFDMDAARYSIVKAIVTYRPTEVIESLYKSPAEFVAALMTFLTNRIRRNKENRELKAQENTAFEAVLYVLNNVDVPQSLAWDYHSQFVGFGNFLSSKGILDYSVLLDKEGEAGAESKTLIAAKEASLKNCEEADSIDHFGIRMADMLVGIIGKLMKSLYHSLTPTQDSPRIAKTLLSKEWFRLTDGQLQLYKQLYHIVFEINNDWYKVYAGNYSDDLVSFLGLLDFMNHFNSAKDIEQDFDMQPEYCNSCICQRLETHFEQMKNKLPVEPVKDQEKDFFRNRRGAKVYHDVDRQPILELTKGKNAFVVLSVGIAKGGIPLVTVEASPENLCYRLPVQLWEWAITLVSLANAGEDLFPAEVIFTKAENRIYADII
;
A
#
# COMPACT_ATOMS: atom_id res chain seq x y z
N MET A 1 -8.92 -26.05 10.31
CA MET A 1 -8.40 -25.63 11.63
C MET A 1 -8.62 -24.15 11.67
N LYS A 2 -9.40 -23.69 12.65
CA LYS A 2 -10.04 -22.38 12.60
C LYS A 2 -9.10 -21.28 13.07
N TYR A 3 -9.11 -20.15 12.37
CA TYR A 3 -8.45 -18.91 12.75
C TYR A 3 -9.47 -17.86 13.22
N CYS A 4 -9.11 -17.07 14.22
CA CYS A 4 -9.91 -15.97 14.74
C CYS A 4 -9.23 -14.66 14.37
N PHE A 5 -9.95 -13.75 13.71
CA PHE A 5 -9.47 -12.43 13.33
C PHE A 5 -10.38 -11.34 13.89
N TYR A 6 -9.76 -10.20 14.22
CA TYR A 6 -10.38 -9.05 14.83
C TYR A 6 -9.96 -7.79 14.07
N TYR A 7 -10.93 -6.93 13.76
CA TYR A 7 -10.76 -5.75 12.92
C TYR A 7 -11.07 -4.47 13.69
N ASP A 8 -10.24 -3.46 13.49
CA ASP A 8 -10.61 -2.06 13.76
C ASP A 8 -9.90 -1.09 12.79
N GLU A 9 -10.37 0.15 12.75
CA GLU A 9 -9.92 1.21 11.86
C GLU A 9 -9.54 2.51 12.59
N SER A 10 -8.80 3.38 11.91
CA SER A 10 -8.38 4.68 12.44
C SER A 10 -8.39 5.76 11.36
N GLU A 11 -8.53 7.02 11.80
CA GLU A 11 -8.57 8.21 10.94
C GLU A 11 -9.71 8.15 9.91
N HIS A 12 -10.87 7.70 10.38
CA HIS A 12 -12.05 7.51 9.55
C HIS A 12 -12.66 8.81 9.00
N SER A 13 -13.27 8.74 7.81
CA SER A 13 -14.08 9.81 7.23
C SER A 13 -15.20 9.23 6.36
N ARG A 14 -16.43 9.14 6.91
CA ARG A 14 -17.61 8.55 6.22
C ARG A 14 -17.89 9.16 4.84
N VAL A 15 -17.65 10.45 4.69
CA VAL A 15 -17.90 11.21 3.46
C VAL A 15 -16.73 12.15 3.23
N ILE A 16 -16.16 12.12 2.03
CA ILE A 16 -15.05 12.98 1.62
C ILE A 16 -15.63 14.18 0.89
N ASN A 17 -16.20 15.11 1.66
CA ASN A 17 -16.73 16.38 1.14
C ASN A 17 -15.80 17.54 1.53
N LEU A 18 -16.08 18.73 1.00
CA LEU A 18 -15.27 19.92 1.24
C LEU A 18 -15.04 20.19 2.74
N SER A 19 -16.10 20.16 3.56
CA SER A 19 -15.99 20.43 5.00
C SER A 19 -15.13 19.42 5.74
N THR A 20 -15.08 18.17 5.26
CA THR A 20 -14.24 17.13 5.84
C THR A 20 -12.78 17.38 5.49
N VAL A 21 -12.47 17.64 4.22
CA VAL A 21 -11.10 17.81 3.72
C VAL A 21 -10.45 19.10 4.22
N THR A 22 -11.24 20.14 4.51
CA THR A 22 -10.75 21.42 5.05
C THR A 22 -10.77 21.49 6.58
N GLY A 23 -11.19 20.43 7.27
CA GLY A 23 -11.21 20.39 8.73
C GLY A 23 -9.79 20.49 9.33
N GLU A 24 -9.64 21.22 10.43
CA GLU A 24 -8.33 21.45 11.09
C GLU A 24 -7.62 20.16 11.50
N THR A 25 -8.38 19.12 11.82
CA THR A 25 -7.86 17.81 12.26
C THR A 25 -7.80 16.79 11.13
N TYR A 26 -8.12 17.19 9.88
CA TYR A 26 -8.17 16.28 8.75
C TYR A 26 -6.81 15.66 8.48
N TYR A 27 -6.82 14.34 8.38
CA TYR A 27 -5.71 13.54 7.91
C TYR A 27 -6.17 12.72 6.72
N ASP A 28 -5.33 12.64 5.69
CA ASP A 28 -5.70 12.05 4.42
C ASP A 28 -5.69 10.51 4.46
N GLY A 29 -4.79 9.93 5.24
CA GLY A 29 -4.71 8.49 5.40
C GLY A 29 -5.91 7.93 6.17
N PHE A 30 -6.52 6.89 5.62
CA PHE A 30 -7.40 5.95 6.30
C PHE A 30 -6.60 4.67 6.59
N LEU A 31 -6.75 4.11 7.79
CA LEU A 31 -6.04 2.92 8.21
C LEU A 31 -6.99 1.86 8.74
N ALA A 32 -6.66 0.60 8.50
CA ALA A 32 -7.28 -0.53 9.19
C ALA A 32 -6.24 -1.55 9.62
N ALA A 33 -6.51 -2.24 10.73
CA ALA A 33 -5.74 -3.40 11.15
C ALA A 33 -6.66 -4.60 11.33
N ILE A 34 -6.20 -5.76 10.87
CA ILE A 34 -6.78 -7.05 11.21
C ILE A 34 -5.72 -7.85 11.93
N ILE A 35 -5.99 -8.22 13.17
CA ILE A 35 -5.11 -9.09 13.95
C ILE A 35 -5.80 -10.42 14.20
N GLY A 36 -5.04 -11.49 14.35
CA GLY A 36 -5.63 -12.78 14.63
C GLY A 36 -4.62 -13.85 14.96
N TRP A 37 -5.12 -15.05 15.17
CA TRP A 37 -4.33 -16.22 15.55
C TRP A 37 -5.16 -17.48 15.27
N ARG A 38 -4.52 -18.64 15.41
CA ARG A 38 -5.26 -19.91 15.41
C ARG A 38 -6.08 -20.00 16.70
N SER A 39 -7.27 -20.59 16.59
CA SER A 39 -8.22 -20.73 17.71
C SER A 39 -7.65 -21.46 18.94
N ASP A 40 -6.63 -22.30 18.80
CA ASP A 40 -5.96 -22.95 19.92
C ASP A 40 -5.04 -22.02 20.73
N HIS A 41 -4.71 -20.83 20.20
CA HIS A 41 -3.98 -19.78 20.90
C HIS A 41 -4.90 -18.70 21.52
N GLU A 42 -6.21 -18.76 21.30
CA GLU A 42 -7.17 -17.74 21.75
C GLU A 42 -7.05 -17.46 23.25
N THR A 43 -7.11 -18.50 24.08
CA THR A 43 -7.03 -18.38 25.53
C THR A 43 -5.69 -17.80 26.00
N ALA A 44 -4.59 -18.07 25.28
CA ALA A 44 -3.28 -17.53 25.63
C ALA A 44 -3.21 -16.02 25.36
N PHE A 45 -3.70 -15.57 24.20
CA PHE A 45 -3.78 -14.13 23.88
C PHE A 45 -4.75 -13.40 24.80
N GLU A 46 -5.90 -14.01 25.08
CA GLU A 46 -6.90 -13.47 26.00
C GLU A 46 -6.29 -13.23 27.40
N GLN A 47 -5.60 -14.23 27.96
CA GLN A 47 -4.94 -14.12 29.26
C GLN A 47 -3.87 -13.02 29.29
N ARG A 48 -3.02 -12.93 28.25
CA ARG A 48 -1.99 -11.89 28.16
C ARG A 48 -2.60 -10.49 28.08
N TYR A 49 -3.65 -10.32 27.28
CA TYR A 49 -4.30 -9.02 27.12
C TYR A 49 -5.08 -8.62 28.37
N HIS A 50 -5.79 -9.53 29.04
CA HIS A 50 -6.45 -9.23 30.31
C HIS A 50 -5.45 -8.83 31.40
N ALA A 51 -4.31 -9.52 31.49
CA ALA A 51 -3.24 -9.14 32.43
C ALA A 51 -2.69 -7.73 32.14
N PHE A 52 -2.54 -7.37 30.86
CA PHE A 52 -2.21 -6.02 30.43
C PHE A 52 -3.29 -5.00 30.82
N GLU A 53 -4.57 -5.29 30.55
CA GLU A 53 -5.68 -4.41 30.88
C GLU A 53 -5.87 -4.22 32.40
N GLU A 54 -5.62 -5.27 33.20
CA GLU A 54 -5.68 -5.20 34.66
C GLU A 54 -4.54 -4.31 35.20
N LYS A 55 -3.33 -4.47 34.67
CA LYS A 55 -2.16 -3.65 35.04
C LYS A 55 -2.39 -2.15 34.78
N TYR A 56 -3.20 -1.81 33.78
CA TYR A 56 -3.51 -0.44 33.37
C TYR A 56 -4.99 -0.08 33.56
N ALA A 57 -5.66 -0.71 34.53
CA ALA A 57 -7.09 -0.53 34.76
C ALA A 57 -7.48 0.92 35.07
N ASP A 58 -6.58 1.70 35.68
CA ASP A 58 -6.75 3.14 35.97
C ASP A 58 -6.92 4.00 34.71
N ARG A 59 -6.51 3.48 33.54
CA ARG A 59 -6.55 4.18 32.25
C ARG A 59 -7.76 3.81 31.40
N LYS A 60 -8.59 2.86 31.87
CA LYS A 60 -9.80 2.45 31.16
C LYS A 60 -10.80 3.60 31.08
N LYS A 61 -11.47 3.72 29.94
CA LYS A 61 -12.61 4.62 29.76
C LYS A 61 -13.82 3.80 29.41
N LYS A 62 -14.91 3.96 30.16
CA LYS A 62 -16.14 3.17 30.01
C LYS A 62 -15.91 1.65 30.03
N GLY A 63 -14.93 1.19 30.82
CA GLY A 63 -14.61 -0.23 30.96
C GLY A 63 -13.52 -0.76 30.01
N GLU A 64 -13.07 0.03 29.04
CA GLU A 64 -12.16 -0.42 27.99
C GLU A 64 -10.82 0.31 27.99
N LEU A 65 -9.73 -0.41 27.68
CA LEU A 65 -8.43 0.19 27.39
C LEU A 65 -8.18 0.26 25.88
N LYS A 66 -8.45 1.43 25.30
CA LYS A 66 -8.37 1.72 23.87
C LYS A 66 -7.26 2.71 23.51
N SER A 67 -6.93 2.82 22.23
CA SER A 67 -5.88 3.65 21.63
C SER A 67 -6.01 5.13 21.98
N GLY A 68 -7.23 5.59 22.30
CA GLY A 68 -7.54 6.94 22.79
C GLY A 68 -6.97 7.26 24.18
N THR A 69 -6.32 6.31 24.85
CA THR A 69 -5.51 6.56 26.05
C THR A 69 -4.23 7.36 25.74
N ILE A 70 -3.67 7.18 24.54
CA ILE A 70 -2.54 7.97 24.03
C ILE A 70 -3.08 9.08 23.12
N LYS A 71 -2.87 10.33 23.53
CA LYS A 71 -3.32 11.50 22.77
C LYS A 71 -2.31 11.86 21.67
N PRO A 72 -2.73 12.40 20.52
CA PRO A 72 -1.83 12.79 19.43
C PRO A 72 -0.64 13.66 19.85
N LYS A 73 -0.87 14.64 20.74
CA LYS A 73 0.20 15.51 21.27
C LYS A 73 1.31 14.77 22.03
N GLN A 74 1.07 13.54 22.47
CA GLN A 74 2.07 12.70 23.17
C GLN A 74 2.96 11.93 22.19
N LEU A 75 2.71 12.06 20.88
CA LEU A 75 3.46 11.43 19.79
C LEU A 75 3.94 12.46 18.76
N VAL A 76 4.04 13.74 19.10
CA VAL A 76 4.39 14.81 18.14
C VAL A 76 5.77 14.60 17.49
N HIS A 77 6.72 14.01 18.20
CA HIS A 77 8.02 13.55 17.70
C HIS A 77 8.14 12.02 17.78
N GLY A 78 7.05 11.32 17.47
CA GLY A 78 6.95 9.88 17.63
C GLY A 78 7.13 9.43 19.08
N PHE A 79 7.81 8.32 19.31
CA PHE A 79 8.01 7.78 20.66
C PHE A 79 8.93 8.63 21.54
N ALA A 80 9.74 9.54 20.98
CA ALA A 80 10.55 10.47 21.75
C ALA A 80 9.71 11.42 22.63
N SER A 81 8.45 11.67 22.25
CA SER A 81 7.52 12.53 23.00
C SER A 81 6.82 11.81 24.17
N LEU A 82 6.95 10.49 24.28
CA LEU A 82 6.30 9.74 25.35
C LEU A 82 7.00 9.96 26.68
N ASN A 83 6.22 10.10 27.75
CA ASN A 83 6.73 9.96 29.10
C ASN A 83 6.96 8.48 29.44
N GLU A 84 7.69 8.22 30.53
CA GLU A 84 8.02 6.85 30.98
C GLU A 84 6.78 5.97 31.16
N ALA A 85 5.72 6.51 31.77
CA ALA A 85 4.50 5.75 32.03
C ALA A 85 3.78 5.30 30.75
N ASN A 86 3.75 6.14 29.72
CA ASN A 86 3.18 5.78 28.42
C ASN A 86 4.11 4.89 27.61
N ALA A 87 5.42 5.11 27.68
CA ALA A 87 6.39 4.24 27.03
C ALA A 87 6.27 2.81 27.58
N LYS A 88 6.16 2.66 28.90
CA LYS A 88 5.92 1.36 29.54
C LYS A 88 4.60 0.71 29.09
N LEU A 89 3.52 1.48 29.04
CA LEU A 89 2.23 0.99 28.56
C LEU A 89 2.32 0.44 27.14
N LEU A 90 2.95 1.19 26.22
CA LEU A 90 3.10 0.72 24.84
C LEU A 90 4.03 -0.48 24.74
N GLY A 91 5.12 -0.51 25.51
CA GLY A 91 6.05 -1.64 25.52
C GLY A 91 5.40 -2.92 26.02
N ASP A 92 4.59 -2.81 27.08
CA ASP A 92 3.80 -3.92 27.60
C ASP A 92 2.75 -4.38 26.57
N PHE A 93 2.05 -3.44 25.91
CA PHE A 93 1.09 -3.77 24.85
C PHE A 93 1.76 -4.50 23.67
N PHE A 94 2.87 -3.96 23.15
CA PHE A 94 3.58 -4.56 22.02
C PHE A 94 4.17 -5.94 22.36
N SER A 95 4.50 -6.21 23.62
CA SER A 95 5.00 -7.53 24.04
C SER A 95 3.95 -8.65 24.07
N ILE A 96 2.66 -8.32 23.85
CA ILE A 96 1.60 -9.33 23.75
C ILE A 96 1.71 -10.14 22.45
N PHE A 97 2.16 -9.49 21.37
CA PHE A 97 2.30 -10.09 20.04
C PHE A 97 3.52 -11.02 19.99
N ASP A 98 3.35 -12.19 19.38
CA ASP A 98 4.40 -13.19 19.18
C ASP A 98 4.30 -13.86 17.80
N GLU A 99 5.11 -14.87 17.53
CA GLU A 99 5.13 -15.59 16.24
C GLU A 99 3.80 -16.26 15.87
N ASN A 100 2.86 -16.40 16.80
CA ASN A 100 1.52 -16.95 16.55
C ASN A 100 0.50 -15.85 16.18
N SER A 101 0.88 -14.58 16.25
CA SER A 101 0.06 -13.43 15.84
C SER A 101 0.07 -13.22 14.33
N TYR A 102 -1.07 -13.24 13.68
CA TYR A 102 -1.26 -12.78 12.32
C TYR A 102 -1.66 -11.32 12.35
N ILE A 103 -0.94 -10.48 11.61
CA ILE A 103 -1.17 -9.03 11.56
C ILE A 103 -1.31 -8.66 10.10
N TYR A 104 -2.36 -7.93 9.78
CA TYR A 104 -2.62 -7.33 8.47
C TYR A 104 -2.89 -5.85 8.67
N LEU A 105 -2.25 -5.01 7.85
CA LEU A 105 -2.42 -3.55 7.88
C LEU A 105 -2.86 -3.06 6.50
N PHE A 106 -3.84 -2.15 6.50
CA PHE A 106 -4.29 -1.45 5.31
C PHE A 106 -4.10 0.05 5.47
N CYS A 107 -3.67 0.72 4.39
CA CYS A 107 -3.63 2.18 4.32
C CYS A 107 -4.08 2.69 2.94
N ALA A 108 -4.97 3.69 2.91
CA ALA A 108 -5.38 4.32 1.66
C ALA A 108 -5.56 5.84 1.82
N SER A 109 -5.33 6.57 0.73
CA SER A 109 -5.58 8.00 0.68
C SER A 109 -7.01 8.31 0.28
N LYS A 110 -7.65 9.20 1.04
CA LYS A 110 -9.00 9.69 0.74
C LYS A 110 -9.03 10.56 -0.50
N ILE A 111 -8.02 11.42 -0.68
CA ILE A 111 -7.89 12.20 -1.92
C ILE A 111 -7.61 11.29 -3.11
N GLU A 112 -6.77 10.27 -2.97
CA GLU A 112 -6.55 9.27 -4.03
C GLU A 112 -7.85 8.60 -4.47
N TYR A 113 -8.71 8.22 -3.54
CA TYR A 113 -10.01 7.63 -3.85
C TYR A 113 -10.86 8.56 -4.73
N VAL A 114 -10.90 9.86 -4.43
CA VAL A 114 -11.64 10.84 -5.25
C VAL A 114 -10.96 11.03 -6.61
N ILE A 115 -9.64 11.21 -6.64
CA ILE A 115 -8.87 11.42 -7.86
C ILE A 115 -8.99 10.22 -8.81
N THR A 116 -8.93 9.00 -8.29
CA THR A 116 -9.06 7.78 -9.11
C THR A 116 -10.41 7.72 -9.82
N GLN A 117 -11.49 8.14 -9.17
CA GLN A 117 -12.82 8.16 -9.77
C GLN A 117 -12.96 9.17 -10.90
N ILE A 118 -12.46 10.40 -10.72
CA ILE A 118 -12.57 11.45 -11.75
C ILE A 118 -11.62 11.21 -12.92
N PHE A 119 -10.52 10.48 -12.71
CA PHE A 119 -9.58 10.07 -13.76
C PHE A 119 -9.82 8.66 -14.31
N LYS A 120 -10.97 8.03 -14.04
CA LYS A 120 -11.26 6.64 -14.48
C LYS A 120 -11.17 6.43 -16.00
N GLY A 121 -11.45 7.48 -16.79
CA GLY A 121 -11.35 7.45 -18.25
C GLY A 121 -9.91 7.44 -18.78
N TYR A 122 -8.94 7.84 -17.95
CA TYR A 122 -7.53 7.85 -18.33
C TYR A 122 -6.90 6.50 -18.06
N ARG A 123 -6.23 5.95 -19.07
CA ARG A 123 -5.54 4.66 -19.03
C ARG A 123 -4.04 4.83 -19.20
N ASN A 124 -3.28 3.88 -18.66
CA ASN A 124 -1.86 3.77 -18.97
C ASN A 124 -1.67 3.46 -20.46
N SER A 125 -0.56 3.93 -21.00
CA SER A 125 -0.11 3.61 -22.36
C SER A 125 1.42 3.68 -22.41
N VAL A 126 1.99 3.22 -23.51
CA VAL A 126 3.44 3.35 -23.77
C VAL A 126 3.95 4.80 -23.80
N PHE A 127 3.07 5.76 -24.02
CA PHE A 127 3.43 7.17 -24.06
C PHE A 127 3.23 7.87 -22.71
N PHE A 128 2.44 7.27 -21.81
CA PHE A 128 2.05 7.93 -20.58
C PHE A 128 1.68 6.97 -19.44
N ASP A 129 2.34 7.15 -18.30
CA ASP A 129 2.00 6.47 -17.05
C ASP A 129 0.96 7.29 -16.28
N MET A 130 -0.29 6.85 -16.36
CA MET A 130 -1.40 7.50 -15.69
C MET A 130 -1.38 7.26 -14.17
N ASP A 131 -0.84 6.15 -13.69
CA ASP A 131 -0.76 5.94 -12.24
C ASP A 131 0.26 6.89 -11.61
N ALA A 132 1.41 7.10 -12.26
CA ALA A 132 2.38 8.10 -11.86
C ALA A 132 1.79 9.52 -11.87
N ALA A 133 0.95 9.83 -12.87
CA ALA A 133 0.24 11.10 -12.95
C ALA A 133 -0.80 11.28 -11.84
N ARG A 134 -1.66 10.27 -11.58
CA ARG A 134 -2.63 10.31 -10.47
C ARG A 134 -1.91 10.46 -9.14
N TYR A 135 -0.86 9.67 -8.90
CA TYR A 135 -0.02 9.79 -7.72
C TYR A 135 0.54 11.22 -7.57
N SER A 136 1.05 11.80 -8.64
CA SER A 136 1.64 13.16 -8.61
C SER A 136 0.59 14.24 -8.33
N ILE A 137 -0.63 14.10 -8.86
CA ILE A 137 -1.76 14.99 -8.58
C ILE A 137 -2.16 14.87 -7.11
N VAL A 138 -2.36 13.65 -6.60
CA VAL A 138 -2.71 13.40 -5.19
C VAL A 138 -1.65 13.99 -4.28
N LYS A 139 -0.38 13.67 -4.53
CA LYS A 139 0.75 14.19 -3.75
C LYS A 139 0.78 15.71 -3.74
N ALA A 140 0.54 16.36 -4.88
CA ALA A 140 0.49 17.81 -4.96
C ALA A 140 -0.66 18.41 -4.13
N ILE A 141 -1.86 17.82 -4.19
CA ILE A 141 -3.02 18.28 -3.43
C ILE A 141 -2.80 18.08 -1.92
N VAL A 142 -2.31 16.91 -1.50
CA VAL A 142 -2.08 16.57 -0.10
C VAL A 142 -0.95 17.40 0.52
N THR A 143 0.12 17.67 -0.25
CA THR A 143 1.29 18.44 0.21
C THR A 143 0.99 19.94 0.28
N TYR A 144 0.42 20.51 -0.79
CA TYR A 144 0.27 21.97 -0.90
C TYR A 144 -1.09 22.49 -0.47
N ARG A 145 -2.08 21.61 -0.28
CA ARG A 145 -3.45 21.96 0.11
C ARG A 145 -4.03 23.17 -0.66
N PRO A 146 -3.92 23.22 -2.00
CA PRO A 146 -4.38 24.39 -2.77
C PRO A 146 -5.89 24.56 -2.69
N THR A 147 -6.34 25.64 -2.04
CA THR A 147 -7.75 25.92 -1.75
C THR A 147 -8.63 25.85 -2.99
N GLU A 148 -8.23 26.51 -4.09
CA GLU A 148 -9.05 26.56 -5.31
C GLU A 148 -9.21 25.18 -5.97
N VAL A 149 -8.16 24.33 -5.91
CA VAL A 149 -8.22 22.96 -6.44
C VAL A 149 -9.09 22.07 -5.55
N ILE A 150 -8.94 22.18 -4.22
CA ILE A 150 -9.75 21.39 -3.28
C ILE A 150 -11.23 21.76 -3.39
N GLU A 151 -11.57 23.05 -3.48
CA GLU A 151 -12.95 23.47 -3.65
C GLU A 151 -13.56 23.01 -4.97
N SER A 152 -12.79 23.09 -6.06
CA SER A 152 -13.28 22.75 -7.40
C SER A 152 -13.52 21.25 -7.60
N LEU A 153 -12.90 20.36 -6.81
CA LEU A 153 -13.24 18.93 -6.75
C LEU A 153 -14.74 18.68 -6.52
N TYR A 154 -15.43 19.62 -5.86
CA TYR A 154 -16.83 19.53 -5.47
C TYR A 154 -17.75 20.44 -6.28
N LYS A 155 -17.24 21.10 -7.34
CA LYS A 155 -18.02 22.01 -8.20
C LYS A 155 -18.34 21.35 -9.54
N SER A 156 -17.39 21.37 -10.48
CA SER A 156 -17.55 20.77 -11.80
C SER A 156 -16.20 20.27 -12.36
N PRO A 157 -16.20 19.27 -13.26
CA PRO A 157 -14.98 18.78 -13.91
C PRO A 157 -14.15 19.87 -14.59
N ALA A 158 -14.81 20.79 -15.30
CA ALA A 158 -14.13 21.88 -16.01
C ALA A 158 -13.44 22.86 -15.05
N GLU A 159 -14.10 23.22 -13.95
CA GLU A 159 -13.51 24.07 -12.91
C GLU A 159 -12.33 23.39 -12.24
N PHE A 160 -12.44 22.09 -11.93
CA PHE A 160 -11.35 21.33 -11.34
C PHE A 160 -10.12 21.30 -12.25
N VAL A 161 -10.31 20.97 -13.53
CA VAL A 161 -9.22 20.95 -14.51
C VAL A 161 -8.55 22.32 -14.62
N ALA A 162 -9.34 23.39 -14.77
CA ALA A 162 -8.80 24.74 -14.87
C ALA A 162 -8.01 25.17 -13.62
N ALA A 163 -8.54 24.86 -12.42
CA ALA A 163 -7.87 25.15 -11.15
C ALA A 163 -6.57 24.35 -11.03
N LEU A 164 -6.58 23.05 -11.35
CA LEU A 164 -5.41 22.18 -11.27
C LEU A 164 -4.32 22.64 -12.26
N MET A 165 -4.65 22.91 -13.52
CA MET A 165 -3.70 23.41 -14.51
C MET A 165 -3.05 24.73 -14.07
N THR A 166 -3.86 25.65 -13.55
CA THR A 166 -3.38 26.95 -13.03
C THR A 166 -2.43 26.75 -11.86
N PHE A 167 -2.81 25.89 -10.91
CA PHE A 167 -2.00 25.57 -9.74
C PHE A 167 -0.64 24.96 -10.14
N LEU A 168 -0.64 23.91 -10.97
CA LEU A 168 0.59 23.23 -11.39
C LEU A 168 1.53 24.17 -12.17
N THR A 169 0.98 24.99 -13.08
CA THR A 169 1.76 25.99 -13.82
C THR A 169 2.41 27.02 -12.88
N ASN A 170 1.66 27.49 -11.89
CA ASN A 170 2.17 28.43 -10.89
C ASN A 170 3.25 27.78 -10.01
N ARG A 171 3.09 26.50 -9.65
CA ARG A 171 4.10 25.74 -8.91
C ARG A 171 5.39 25.59 -9.70
N ILE A 172 5.34 25.19 -10.98
CA ILE A 172 6.53 25.11 -11.85
C ILE A 172 7.25 26.46 -11.92
N ARG A 173 6.50 27.56 -12.03
CA ARG A 173 7.08 28.91 -12.01
C ARG A 173 7.80 29.21 -10.70
N ARG A 174 7.18 28.90 -9.55
CA ARG A 174 7.78 29.09 -8.22
C ARG A 174 9.02 28.21 -8.02
N ASN A 175 8.98 26.97 -8.51
CA ASN A 175 10.08 26.01 -8.43
C ASN A 175 11.38 26.48 -9.11
N LYS A 176 11.34 27.53 -9.95
CA LYS A 176 12.55 28.18 -10.48
C LYS A 176 13.46 28.77 -9.39
N GLU A 177 12.94 29.04 -8.20
CA GLU A 177 13.74 29.47 -7.03
C GLU A 177 14.75 28.41 -6.58
N ASN A 178 14.45 27.12 -6.79
CA ASN A 178 15.38 26.01 -6.54
C ASN A 178 15.09 24.85 -7.48
N ARG A 179 15.70 24.90 -8.68
CA ARG A 179 15.45 23.92 -9.74
C ARG A 179 15.96 22.53 -9.40
N GLU A 180 17.06 22.43 -8.66
CA GLU A 180 17.66 21.15 -8.29
C GLU A 180 16.73 20.38 -7.36
N LEU A 181 16.27 21.02 -6.28
CA LEU A 181 15.37 20.40 -5.31
C LEU A 181 14.00 20.02 -5.91
N LYS A 182 13.57 20.72 -6.98
CA LYS A 182 12.23 20.57 -7.57
C LYS A 182 12.23 20.00 -8.99
N ALA A 183 13.34 19.46 -9.46
CA ALA A 183 13.47 18.93 -10.83
C ALA A 183 12.43 17.83 -11.11
N GLN A 184 12.38 16.81 -10.26
CA GLN A 184 11.43 15.69 -10.41
C GLN A 184 9.97 16.15 -10.30
N GLU A 185 9.67 17.07 -9.39
CA GLU A 185 8.33 17.65 -9.25
C GLU A 185 7.90 18.39 -10.52
N ASN A 186 8.80 19.18 -11.14
CA ASN A 186 8.51 19.86 -12.39
C ASN A 186 8.24 18.85 -13.52
N THR A 187 9.07 17.82 -13.66
CA THR A 187 8.85 16.77 -14.68
C THR A 187 7.49 16.10 -14.50
N ALA A 188 7.10 15.77 -13.27
CA ALA A 188 5.80 15.19 -12.98
C ALA A 188 4.64 16.16 -13.32
N PHE A 189 4.77 17.44 -12.97
CA PHE A 189 3.73 18.44 -13.26
C PHE A 189 3.61 18.74 -14.75
N GLU A 190 4.72 18.81 -15.48
CA GLU A 190 4.73 18.97 -16.95
C GLU A 190 4.06 17.77 -17.64
N ALA A 191 4.35 16.54 -17.18
CA ALA A 191 3.70 15.34 -17.68
C ALA A 191 2.18 15.37 -17.44
N VAL A 192 1.73 15.77 -16.25
CA VAL A 192 0.29 15.94 -15.94
C VAL A 192 -0.33 17.00 -16.86
N LEU A 193 0.30 18.17 -17.00
CA LEU A 193 -0.21 19.26 -17.84
C LEU A 193 -0.31 18.87 -19.32
N TYR A 194 0.55 17.96 -19.79
CA TYR A 194 0.55 17.48 -21.17
C TYR A 194 -0.70 16.65 -21.50
N VAL A 195 -1.19 15.84 -20.56
CA VAL A 195 -2.34 14.95 -20.78
C VAL A 195 -3.67 15.48 -20.27
N LEU A 196 -3.64 16.40 -19.31
CA LEU A 196 -4.83 16.86 -18.62
C LEU A 196 -5.70 17.70 -19.55
N ASN A 197 -6.86 17.16 -19.92
CA ASN A 197 -7.81 17.82 -20.81
C ASN A 197 -9.20 17.97 -20.17
N ASN A 198 -9.77 16.87 -19.69
CA ASN A 198 -11.06 16.86 -18.98
C ASN A 198 -11.06 15.77 -17.89
N VAL A 199 -12.03 15.77 -16.98
CA VAL A 199 -12.23 14.68 -16.01
C VAL A 199 -13.70 14.28 -15.92
N ASP A 200 -13.99 13.17 -15.27
CA ASP A 200 -15.35 12.75 -14.95
C ASP A 200 -15.83 13.37 -13.63
N VAL A 201 -17.14 13.34 -13.39
CA VAL A 201 -17.72 13.60 -12.06
C VAL A 201 -17.46 12.37 -11.17
N PRO A 202 -17.07 12.53 -9.90
CA PRO A 202 -16.87 11.38 -9.01
C PRO A 202 -18.17 10.60 -8.86
N GLN A 203 -18.10 9.28 -8.89
CA GLN A 203 -19.29 8.42 -8.79
C GLN A 203 -19.90 8.48 -7.40
N SER A 204 -19.04 8.56 -6.37
CA SER A 204 -19.44 8.69 -4.98
C SER A 204 -18.38 9.43 -4.18
N LEU A 205 -18.85 10.24 -3.23
CA LEU A 205 -18.00 10.85 -2.18
C LEU A 205 -18.11 10.09 -0.85
N ALA A 206 -18.98 9.07 -0.77
CA ALA A 206 -18.98 8.16 0.37
C ALA A 206 -17.71 7.30 0.32
N TRP A 207 -17.09 7.11 1.49
CA TRP A 207 -15.91 6.25 1.60
C TRP A 207 -16.25 4.81 1.24
N ASP A 208 -15.34 4.17 0.52
CA ASP A 208 -15.42 2.77 0.13
C ASP A 208 -14.46 1.93 0.97
N TYR A 209 -15.02 0.94 1.68
CA TYR A 209 -14.29 0.05 2.59
C TYR A 209 -13.86 -1.26 1.94
N HIS A 210 -14.17 -1.51 0.66
CA HIS A 210 -13.89 -2.81 0.03
C HIS A 210 -12.40 -3.13 -0.05
N SER A 211 -11.56 -2.16 -0.39
CA SER A 211 -10.13 -2.38 -0.70
C SER A 211 -9.35 -3.06 0.42
N GLN A 212 -9.66 -2.74 1.68
CA GLN A 212 -8.98 -3.35 2.83
C GLN A 212 -9.31 -4.85 2.97
N PHE A 213 -10.52 -5.26 2.59
CA PHE A 213 -10.95 -6.65 2.66
C PHE A 213 -10.52 -7.45 1.44
N VAL A 214 -10.39 -6.82 0.28
CA VAL A 214 -9.73 -7.42 -0.89
C VAL A 214 -8.28 -7.77 -0.56
N GLY A 215 -7.53 -6.83 0.02
CA GLY A 215 -6.15 -7.08 0.46
C GLY A 215 -6.06 -8.19 1.52
N PHE A 216 -7.00 -8.21 2.48
CA PHE A 216 -7.05 -9.27 3.49
C PHE A 216 -7.38 -10.64 2.88
N GLY A 217 -8.26 -10.71 1.88
CA GLY A 217 -8.53 -11.94 1.12
C GLY A 217 -7.28 -12.47 0.41
N ASN A 218 -6.43 -11.59 -0.11
CA ASN A 218 -5.14 -11.96 -0.68
C ASN A 218 -4.18 -12.50 0.39
N PHE A 219 -4.14 -11.86 1.56
CA PHE A 219 -3.36 -12.33 2.71
C PHE A 219 -3.80 -13.71 3.21
N LEU A 220 -5.10 -13.95 3.35
CA LEU A 220 -5.63 -15.28 3.70
C LEU A 220 -5.25 -16.33 2.65
N SER A 221 -5.35 -15.96 1.37
CA SER A 221 -5.00 -16.84 0.25
C SER A 221 -3.51 -17.19 0.21
N SER A 222 -2.62 -16.22 0.43
CA SER A 222 -1.16 -16.46 0.48
C SER A 222 -0.76 -17.31 1.68
N LYS A 223 -1.44 -17.16 2.82
CA LYS A 223 -1.25 -17.99 4.01
C LYS A 223 -1.93 -19.37 3.94
N GLY A 224 -2.74 -19.64 2.90
CA GLY A 224 -3.51 -20.88 2.79
C GLY A 224 -4.59 -21.04 3.87
N ILE A 225 -5.11 -19.93 4.42
CA ILE A 225 -6.12 -19.94 5.47
C ILE A 225 -7.51 -19.99 4.83
N LEU A 226 -8.19 -21.12 5.01
CA LEU A 226 -9.52 -21.38 4.44
C LEU A 226 -10.65 -21.34 5.48
N ASP A 227 -10.32 -21.62 6.73
CA ASP A 227 -11.25 -21.81 7.85
C ASP A 227 -10.98 -20.74 8.90
N TYR A 228 -11.78 -19.67 8.90
CA TYR A 228 -11.58 -18.49 9.73
C TYR A 228 -12.90 -17.81 10.09
N SER A 229 -12.86 -16.91 11.08
CA SER A 229 -13.90 -15.92 11.37
C SER A 229 -13.30 -14.54 11.54
N VAL A 230 -14.02 -13.50 11.16
CA VAL A 230 -13.61 -12.10 11.31
C VAL A 230 -14.65 -11.37 12.14
N LEU A 231 -14.23 -10.78 13.26
CA LEU A 231 -15.08 -9.97 14.12
C LEU A 231 -14.69 -8.50 14.00
N LEU A 232 -15.63 -7.67 13.58
CA LEU A 232 -15.44 -6.24 13.38
C LEU A 232 -15.99 -5.47 14.59
N ASP A 233 -15.32 -4.38 14.97
CA ASP A 233 -15.93 -3.42 15.90
C ASP A 233 -17.22 -2.87 15.28
N LYS A 234 -18.27 -2.79 16.09
CA LYS A 234 -19.59 -2.41 15.62
C LYS A 234 -19.64 -0.92 15.30
N GLU A 235 -19.72 -0.60 14.01
CA GLU A 235 -19.75 0.77 13.51
C GLU A 235 -21.11 1.14 12.89
N GLY A 236 -22.10 1.54 13.68
CA GLY A 236 -23.38 1.93 13.08
C GLY A 236 -24.57 2.05 14.02
N GLU A 237 -25.75 2.22 13.42
CA GLU A 237 -27.01 2.22 14.17
C GLU A 237 -27.33 0.81 14.68
N ALA A 238 -27.92 0.74 15.88
CA ALA A 238 -28.27 -0.54 16.49
C ALA A 238 -29.30 -1.28 15.62
N GLY A 239 -28.97 -2.51 15.23
CA GLY A 239 -29.85 -3.39 14.45
C GLY A 239 -29.68 -3.29 12.93
N ALA A 240 -28.76 -2.46 12.45
CA ALA A 240 -28.35 -2.41 11.05
C ALA A 240 -26.88 -2.86 10.89
N GLU A 241 -26.57 -3.51 9.78
CA GLU A 241 -25.19 -3.84 9.41
C GLU A 241 -24.44 -2.55 9.05
N SER A 242 -23.21 -2.40 9.54
CA SER A 242 -22.36 -1.28 9.11
C SER A 242 -21.97 -1.40 7.64
N LYS A 243 -21.58 -0.26 7.06
CA LYS A 243 -20.96 -0.22 5.73
C LYS A 243 -19.69 -1.07 5.67
N THR A 244 -18.96 -1.15 6.78
CA THR A 244 -17.74 -1.94 6.90
C THR A 244 -18.05 -3.44 6.85
N LEU A 245 -19.07 -3.91 7.58
CA LEU A 245 -19.52 -5.31 7.51
C LEU A 245 -20.06 -5.68 6.13
N ILE A 246 -20.85 -4.80 5.52
CA ILE A 246 -21.37 -5.01 4.15
C ILE A 246 -20.20 -5.17 3.17
N ALA A 247 -19.22 -4.25 3.21
CA ALA A 247 -18.05 -4.31 2.34
C ALA A 247 -17.21 -5.58 2.55
N ALA A 248 -17.09 -6.08 3.80
CA ALA A 248 -16.40 -7.33 4.07
C ALA A 248 -17.08 -8.54 3.38
N LYS A 249 -18.42 -8.59 3.45
CA LYS A 249 -19.22 -9.64 2.79
C LYS A 249 -19.18 -9.53 1.26
N GLU A 250 -19.29 -8.31 0.72
CA GLU A 250 -19.22 -8.04 -0.72
C GLU A 250 -17.82 -8.33 -1.28
N ALA A 251 -16.76 -8.16 -0.48
CA ALA A 251 -15.40 -8.61 -0.78
C ALA A 251 -15.20 -10.13 -0.67
N SER A 252 -16.29 -10.91 -0.53
CA SER A 252 -16.29 -12.38 -0.47
C SER A 252 -15.59 -12.98 0.76
N LEU A 253 -15.41 -12.22 1.83
CA LEU A 253 -14.97 -12.79 3.10
C LEU A 253 -16.10 -13.60 3.75
N LYS A 254 -15.74 -14.70 4.40
CA LYS A 254 -16.67 -15.61 5.07
C LYS A 254 -16.66 -15.37 6.58
N ASN A 255 -17.78 -15.71 7.24
CA ASN A 255 -17.90 -15.69 8.70
C ASN A 255 -17.52 -14.33 9.31
N CYS A 256 -18.01 -13.25 8.70
CA CYS A 256 -17.85 -11.88 9.19
C CYS A 256 -19.05 -11.49 10.04
N GLU A 257 -18.78 -11.03 11.27
CA GLU A 257 -19.78 -10.57 12.22
C GLU A 257 -19.31 -9.27 12.88
N GLU A 258 -20.25 -8.51 13.44
CA GLU A 258 -19.96 -7.34 14.26
C GLU A 258 -20.20 -7.64 15.73
N ALA A 259 -19.37 -7.08 16.60
CA ALA A 259 -19.57 -7.17 18.03
C ALA A 259 -19.16 -5.89 18.76
N ASP A 260 -19.65 -5.74 19.98
CA ASP A 260 -19.25 -4.65 20.86
C ASP A 260 -17.84 -4.94 21.40
N SER A 261 -16.94 -3.97 21.22
CA SER A 261 -15.56 -4.09 21.70
C SER A 261 -15.46 -4.31 23.20
N ILE A 262 -16.48 -4.00 24.01
CA ILE A 262 -16.48 -4.26 25.46
C ILE A 262 -16.33 -5.76 25.78
N ASP A 263 -16.91 -6.63 24.95
CA ASP A 263 -16.94 -8.08 25.17
C ASP A 263 -15.80 -8.82 24.46
N HIS A 264 -15.07 -8.13 23.56
CA HIS A 264 -14.07 -8.77 22.69
C HIS A 264 -12.68 -8.12 22.80
N PHE A 265 -11.79 -8.78 23.54
CA PHE A 265 -10.42 -8.30 23.76
C PHE A 265 -9.63 -8.13 22.45
N GLY A 266 -9.85 -9.00 21.47
CA GLY A 266 -9.20 -8.93 20.16
C GLY A 266 -9.56 -7.65 19.38
N ILE A 267 -10.80 -7.14 19.52
CA ILE A 267 -11.20 -5.87 18.92
C ILE A 267 -10.44 -4.71 19.59
N ARG A 268 -10.36 -4.70 20.93
CA ARG A 268 -9.60 -3.68 21.67
C ARG A 268 -8.09 -3.73 21.37
N MET A 269 -7.55 -4.92 21.10
CA MET A 269 -6.18 -5.09 20.61
C MET A 269 -6.00 -4.50 19.20
N ALA A 270 -6.96 -4.72 18.29
CA ALA A 270 -6.93 -4.16 16.94
C ALA A 270 -6.97 -2.62 16.97
N ASP A 271 -7.90 -2.04 17.75
CA ASP A 271 -8.01 -0.60 18.01
C ASP A 271 -6.67 -0.02 18.49
N MET A 272 -6.10 -0.62 19.53
CA MET A 272 -4.84 -0.18 20.11
C MET A 272 -3.75 -0.13 19.04
N LEU A 273 -3.59 -1.20 18.24
CA LEU A 273 -2.57 -1.27 17.21
C LEU A 273 -2.78 -0.22 16.10
N VAL A 274 -3.95 -0.22 15.45
CA VAL A 274 -4.23 0.70 14.33
C VAL A 274 -4.24 2.15 14.78
N GLY A 275 -4.78 2.43 15.97
CA GLY A 275 -4.86 3.76 16.52
C GLY A 275 -3.51 4.30 17.00
N ILE A 276 -2.55 3.46 17.39
CA ILE A 276 -1.16 3.91 17.66
C ILE A 276 -0.43 4.19 16.35
N ILE A 277 -0.50 3.27 15.39
CA ILE A 277 0.12 3.44 14.07
C ILE A 277 -0.41 4.70 13.36
N GLY A 278 -1.73 4.90 13.34
CA GLY A 278 -2.36 6.06 12.74
C GLY A 278 -1.90 7.38 13.36
N LYS A 279 -1.79 7.46 14.69
CA LYS A 279 -1.26 8.65 15.37
C LYS A 279 0.22 8.90 15.04
N LEU A 280 1.05 7.85 14.94
CA LEU A 280 2.45 7.98 14.54
C LEU A 280 2.59 8.46 13.10
N MET A 281 1.85 7.85 12.16
CA MET A 281 1.83 8.24 10.75
C MET A 281 1.38 9.70 10.59
N LYS A 282 0.35 10.12 11.30
CA LYS A 282 -0.14 11.50 11.29
C LYS A 282 0.89 12.49 11.84
N SER A 283 1.55 12.17 12.95
CA SER A 283 2.64 13.01 13.49
C SER A 283 3.83 13.11 12.52
N LEU A 284 4.16 12.01 11.84
CA LEU A 284 5.22 11.96 10.85
C LEU A 284 4.86 12.81 9.63
N TYR A 285 3.65 12.67 9.10
CA TYR A 285 3.10 13.51 8.04
C TYR A 285 3.21 15.00 8.38
N HIS A 286 2.78 15.41 9.58
CA HIS A 286 2.87 16.81 9.99
C HIS A 286 4.31 17.31 10.12
N SER A 287 5.25 16.45 10.52
CA SER A 287 6.68 16.81 10.62
C SER A 287 7.38 16.86 9.27
N LEU A 288 6.91 16.11 8.28
CA LEU A 288 7.46 16.07 6.92
C LEU A 288 6.76 17.05 5.96
N THR A 289 5.61 17.59 6.34
CA THR A 289 4.88 18.58 5.54
C THR A 289 5.49 19.97 5.75
N PRO A 290 5.93 20.66 4.67
CA PRO A 290 6.42 22.03 4.78
C PRO A 290 5.35 22.97 5.36
N THR A 291 5.75 23.96 6.15
CA THR A 291 4.86 25.05 6.56
C THR A 291 4.44 25.86 5.33
N GLN A 292 3.12 25.97 5.11
CA GLN A 292 2.52 26.63 3.94
C GLN A 292 2.98 28.10 3.78
N ASP A 293 3.30 28.75 4.91
CA ASP A 293 3.71 30.16 4.96
C ASP A 293 5.20 30.39 4.72
N SER A 294 6.01 29.34 4.50
CA SER A 294 7.43 29.55 4.20
C SER A 294 7.58 30.28 2.86
N PRO A 295 8.18 31.49 2.85
CA PRO A 295 8.33 32.26 1.63
C PRO A 295 9.37 31.62 0.68
N ARG A 296 10.19 30.68 1.17
CA ARG A 296 11.29 30.08 0.40
C ARG A 296 11.08 28.59 0.19
N ILE A 297 11.46 28.12 -1.01
CA ILE A 297 11.63 26.69 -1.27
C ILE A 297 12.85 26.19 -0.49
N ALA A 298 12.57 25.41 0.55
CA ALA A 298 13.58 24.81 1.41
C ALA A 298 13.35 23.31 1.55
N LYS A 299 14.41 22.60 1.93
CA LYS A 299 14.34 21.21 2.31
C LYS A 299 13.62 21.09 3.65
N THR A 300 12.69 20.14 3.76
CA THR A 300 12.06 19.76 5.02
C THR A 300 12.73 18.52 5.58
N LEU A 301 13.15 18.60 6.84
CA LEU A 301 13.73 17.50 7.59
C LEU A 301 12.93 17.28 8.87
N LEU A 302 12.95 16.05 9.39
CA LEU A 302 12.48 15.81 10.74
C LEU A 302 13.27 16.65 11.74
N SER A 303 12.58 17.15 12.78
CA SER A 303 13.28 17.80 13.89
C SER A 303 14.22 16.82 14.59
N LYS A 304 15.35 17.33 15.10
CA LYS A 304 16.27 16.55 15.95
C LYS A 304 15.57 15.92 17.16
N GLU A 305 14.46 16.50 17.60
CA GLU A 305 13.64 15.97 18.70
C GLU A 305 13.09 14.55 18.44
N TRP A 306 12.92 14.13 17.18
CA TRP A 306 12.54 12.76 16.83
C TRP A 306 13.59 11.72 17.24
N PHE A 307 14.84 12.15 17.40
CA PHE A 307 16.00 11.29 17.68
C PHE A 307 16.50 11.42 19.11
N ARG A 308 15.89 12.28 19.94
CA ARG A 308 16.20 12.40 21.36
C ARG A 308 15.43 11.32 22.14
N LEU A 309 15.93 10.09 22.06
CA LEU A 309 15.29 8.91 22.62
C LEU A 309 16.03 8.42 23.87
N THR A 310 15.28 7.82 24.79
CA THR A 310 15.82 6.87 25.77
C THR A 310 15.85 5.47 25.16
N ASP A 311 16.62 4.54 25.74
CA ASP A 311 16.62 3.13 25.30
C ASP A 311 15.21 2.52 25.36
N GLY A 312 14.40 2.89 26.36
CA GLY A 312 13.02 2.43 26.47
C GLY A 312 12.15 2.90 25.30
N GLN A 313 12.31 4.15 24.85
CA GLN A 313 11.56 4.68 23.69
C GLN A 313 12.09 4.11 22.36
N LEU A 314 13.40 3.88 22.24
CA LEU A 314 13.98 3.19 21.08
C LEU A 314 13.47 1.74 20.99
N GLN A 315 13.36 1.06 22.14
CA GLN A 315 12.84 -0.31 22.19
C GLN A 315 11.40 -0.41 21.66
N LEU A 316 10.57 0.62 21.84
CA LEU A 316 9.23 0.65 21.24
C LEU A 316 9.27 0.60 19.71
N TYR A 317 10.21 1.32 19.08
CA TYR A 317 10.38 1.23 17.64
C TYR A 317 10.81 -0.17 17.21
N LYS A 318 11.69 -0.82 17.95
CA LYS A 318 12.12 -2.21 17.69
C LYS A 318 10.99 -3.22 17.84
N GLN A 319 10.19 -3.09 18.89
CA GLN A 319 9.02 -3.95 19.09
C GLN A 319 7.99 -3.75 17.96
N LEU A 320 7.71 -2.50 17.59
CA LEU A 320 6.79 -2.21 16.50
C LEU A 320 7.35 -2.66 15.15
N TYR A 321 8.66 -2.56 14.93
CA TYR A 321 9.34 -3.14 13.77
C TYR A 321 9.14 -4.65 13.72
N HIS A 322 9.38 -5.37 14.82
CA HIS A 322 9.16 -6.81 14.92
C HIS A 322 7.70 -7.19 14.56
N ILE A 323 6.72 -6.47 15.10
CA ILE A 323 5.29 -6.64 14.81
C ILE A 323 4.98 -6.42 13.33
N VAL A 324 5.50 -5.35 12.72
CA VAL A 324 5.14 -4.96 11.35
C VAL A 324 5.94 -5.73 10.30
N PHE A 325 7.23 -5.98 10.49
CA PHE A 325 8.11 -6.59 9.48
C PHE A 325 8.35 -8.09 9.68
N GLU A 326 8.47 -8.56 10.92
CA GLU A 326 9.05 -9.90 11.17
C GLU A 326 7.98 -10.96 11.46
N ILE A 327 7.04 -10.66 12.35
CA ILE A 327 5.98 -11.61 12.73
C ILE A 327 5.13 -11.97 11.51
N ASN A 328 5.00 -13.26 11.20
CA ASN A 328 4.14 -13.77 10.11
C ASN A 328 4.29 -13.02 8.77
N ASN A 329 5.51 -12.60 8.43
CA ASN A 329 5.80 -11.80 7.24
C ASN A 329 5.17 -12.38 5.96
N ASP A 330 4.60 -11.52 5.14
CA ASP A 330 3.89 -11.86 3.90
C ASP A 330 3.89 -10.68 2.94
N TRP A 331 3.81 -10.96 1.64
CA TRP A 331 3.66 -9.91 0.63
C TRP A 331 2.39 -9.07 0.87
N TYR A 332 1.28 -9.73 1.26
CA TYR A 332 0.00 -9.07 1.48
C TYR A 332 -0.21 -8.60 2.92
N LYS A 333 0.82 -8.69 3.77
CA LYS A 333 0.73 -8.27 5.18
C LYS A 333 0.40 -6.78 5.30
N VAL A 334 0.99 -5.95 4.44
CA VAL A 334 0.71 -4.53 4.36
C VAL A 334 0.16 -4.24 2.97
N TYR A 335 -1.10 -3.80 2.90
CA TYR A 335 -1.79 -3.53 1.65
C TYR A 335 -2.16 -2.05 1.57
N ALA A 336 -2.00 -1.43 0.40
CA ALA A 336 -2.23 0.01 0.28
C ALA A 336 -2.69 0.44 -1.11
N GLY A 337 -3.20 1.68 -1.18
CA GLY A 337 -3.37 2.40 -2.44
C GLY A 337 -2.02 2.77 -3.09
N ASN A 338 -2.07 3.32 -4.29
CA ASN A 338 -0.86 3.75 -5.01
C ASN A 338 -0.21 4.95 -4.31
N TYR A 339 -1.00 5.90 -3.82
CA TYR A 339 -0.51 6.98 -2.98
C TYR A 339 -0.49 6.56 -1.51
N SER A 340 0.64 5.99 -1.08
CA SER A 340 0.87 5.47 0.27
C SER A 340 2.10 6.08 0.94
N ASP A 341 2.42 7.34 0.65
CA ASP A 341 3.64 8.00 1.11
C ASP A 341 3.80 7.99 2.63
N ASP A 342 2.72 8.22 3.38
CA ASP A 342 2.75 8.24 4.84
C ASP A 342 3.05 6.85 5.41
N LEU A 343 2.50 5.79 4.81
CA LEU A 343 2.79 4.42 5.17
C LEU A 343 4.25 4.09 4.85
N VAL A 344 4.73 4.42 3.64
CA VAL A 344 6.12 4.18 3.21
C VAL A 344 7.11 4.93 4.11
N SER A 345 6.77 6.16 4.51
CA SER A 345 7.56 6.97 5.42
C SER A 345 7.59 6.38 6.83
N PHE A 346 6.45 5.88 7.33
CA PHE A 346 6.39 5.18 8.62
C PHE A 346 7.23 3.90 8.62
N LEU A 347 7.11 3.08 7.57
CA LEU A 347 7.93 1.89 7.40
C LEU A 347 9.42 2.24 7.34
N GLY A 348 9.79 3.34 6.66
CA GLY A 348 11.16 3.85 6.63
C GLY A 348 11.67 4.33 7.98
N LEU A 349 10.82 4.99 8.78
CA LEU A 349 11.15 5.39 10.14
C LEU A 349 11.40 4.17 11.04
N LEU A 350 10.53 3.15 11.00
CA LEU A 350 10.71 1.93 11.77
C LEU A 350 12.02 1.23 11.42
N ASP A 351 12.27 1.08 10.11
CA ASP A 351 13.50 0.49 9.59
C ASP A 351 14.71 1.28 10.11
N PHE A 352 14.77 2.60 9.87
CA PHE A 352 15.85 3.47 10.35
C PHE A 352 16.11 3.34 11.85
N MET A 353 15.07 3.41 12.69
CA MET A 353 15.21 3.32 14.14
C MET A 353 15.70 1.93 14.59
N ASN A 354 15.29 0.86 13.90
CA ASN A 354 15.69 -0.50 14.25
C ASN A 354 17.19 -0.77 14.05
N HIS A 355 17.88 0.00 13.19
CA HIS A 355 19.32 -0.16 12.93
C HIS A 355 20.21 0.19 14.13
N PHE A 356 19.74 1.00 15.07
CA PHE A 356 20.52 1.40 16.25
C PHE A 356 20.45 0.34 17.35
N ASN A 357 21.55 0.07 18.05
CA ASN A 357 21.54 -0.87 19.18
C ASN A 357 21.03 -0.20 20.46
N SER A 358 21.38 1.08 20.65
CA SER A 358 21.04 1.89 21.82
C SER A 358 20.80 3.36 21.46
N ALA A 359 20.18 4.12 22.36
CA ALA A 359 20.03 5.57 22.22
C ALA A 359 21.39 6.29 22.09
N LYS A 360 22.44 5.77 22.72
CA LYS A 360 23.80 6.30 22.63
C LYS A 360 24.36 6.24 21.20
N ASP A 361 23.95 5.26 20.40
CA ASP A 361 24.39 5.17 19.00
C ASP A 361 23.83 6.31 18.16
N ILE A 362 22.62 6.76 18.48
CA ILE A 362 21.97 7.91 17.84
C ILE A 362 22.71 9.20 18.18
N GLU A 363 23.21 9.32 19.42
CA GLU A 363 23.95 10.50 19.90
C GLU A 363 25.28 10.73 19.18
N GLN A 364 25.91 9.69 18.60
CA GLN A 364 27.22 9.79 17.96
C GLN A 364 27.27 10.80 16.81
N ASP A 365 26.17 10.90 16.05
CA ASP A 365 26.01 11.88 14.97
C ASP A 365 24.62 12.54 15.02
N PHE A 366 24.24 12.96 16.22
CA PHE A 366 22.89 13.48 16.53
C PHE A 366 22.44 14.58 15.58
N ASP A 367 23.36 15.43 15.16
CA ASP A 367 23.06 16.57 14.29
C ASP A 367 22.70 16.16 12.87
N MET A 368 23.22 15.01 12.40
CA MET A 368 22.96 14.45 11.08
C MET A 368 21.80 13.43 11.05
N GLN A 369 21.27 13.00 12.19
CA GLN A 369 20.17 12.03 12.22
C GLN A 369 18.94 12.46 11.40
N PRO A 370 18.51 13.74 11.40
CA PRO A 370 17.49 14.21 10.47
C PRO A 370 17.82 13.94 9.00
N GLU A 371 19.06 14.21 8.60
CA GLU A 371 19.52 14.01 7.22
C GLU A 371 19.48 12.53 6.85
N TYR A 372 20.04 11.66 7.69
CA TYR A 372 20.08 10.22 7.44
C TYR A 372 18.69 9.59 7.38
N CYS A 373 17.81 9.93 8.32
CA CYS A 373 16.45 9.42 8.35
C CYS A 373 15.64 9.89 7.13
N ASN A 374 15.70 11.19 6.80
CA ASN A 374 14.99 11.72 5.64
C ASN A 374 15.52 11.12 4.33
N SER A 375 16.83 10.94 4.18
CA SER A 375 17.41 10.25 3.02
C SER A 375 16.94 8.80 2.90
N CYS A 376 16.89 8.06 4.00
CA CYS A 376 16.35 6.69 4.03
C CYS A 376 14.87 6.67 3.59
N ILE A 377 14.03 7.56 4.12
CA ILE A 377 12.62 7.68 3.74
C ILE A 377 12.48 8.05 2.26
N CYS A 378 13.24 9.03 1.76
CA CYS A 378 13.21 9.44 0.36
C CYS A 378 13.55 8.28 -0.59
N GLN A 379 14.57 7.47 -0.26
CA GLN A 379 14.94 6.31 -1.07
C GLN A 379 13.81 5.27 -1.13
N ARG A 380 13.09 5.04 -0.02
CA ARG A 380 11.94 4.14 0.00
C ARG A 380 10.77 4.70 -0.80
N LEU A 381 10.51 6.01 -0.73
CA LEU A 381 9.49 6.68 -1.53
C LEU A 381 9.81 6.61 -3.04
N GLU A 382 11.07 6.81 -3.42
CA GLU A 382 11.53 6.66 -4.80
C GLU A 382 11.33 5.21 -5.28
N THR A 383 11.73 4.24 -4.47
CA THR A 383 11.54 2.81 -4.78
C THR A 383 10.05 2.48 -4.96
N HIS A 384 9.18 2.96 -4.07
CA HIS A 384 7.73 2.78 -4.16
C HIS A 384 7.17 3.40 -5.45
N PHE A 385 7.58 4.64 -5.76
CA PHE A 385 7.15 5.35 -6.96
C PHE A 385 7.57 4.62 -8.24
N GLU A 386 8.80 4.10 -8.32
CA GLU A 386 9.25 3.30 -9.46
C GLU A 386 8.55 1.94 -9.55
N GLN A 387 8.28 1.28 -8.42
CA GLN A 387 7.58 0.00 -8.40
C GLN A 387 6.15 0.13 -8.95
N MET A 388 5.44 1.19 -8.58
CA MET A 388 4.07 1.50 -9.06
C MET A 388 4.00 1.70 -10.59
N LYS A 389 5.11 2.06 -11.25
CA LYS A 389 5.14 2.16 -12.72
C LYS A 389 5.04 0.82 -13.42
N ASN A 390 5.33 -0.28 -12.73
CA ASN A 390 5.21 -1.61 -13.31
C ASN A 390 3.73 -2.03 -13.38
N LYS A 391 3.19 -2.16 -14.59
CA LYS A 391 1.79 -2.57 -14.80
C LYS A 391 1.62 -4.08 -14.87
N LEU A 392 2.72 -4.84 -14.82
CA LEU A 392 2.66 -6.29 -14.77
C LEU A 392 2.04 -6.74 -13.43
N PRO A 393 1.02 -7.61 -13.47
CA PRO A 393 0.38 -8.12 -12.27
C PRO A 393 1.35 -9.01 -11.48
N VAL A 394 1.41 -8.81 -10.17
CA VAL A 394 2.08 -9.72 -9.24
C VAL A 394 1.05 -10.68 -8.67
N GLU A 395 1.28 -11.98 -8.83
CA GLU A 395 0.36 -13.00 -8.33
C GLU A 395 1.07 -14.06 -7.49
N PRO A 396 0.48 -14.45 -6.36
CA PRO A 396 0.95 -15.57 -5.59
C PRO A 396 0.66 -16.83 -6.39
N VAL A 397 1.71 -17.58 -6.64
CA VAL A 397 1.60 -18.89 -7.23
C VAL A 397 1.03 -19.83 -6.16
N LYS A 398 -0.16 -20.39 -6.40
CA LYS A 398 -0.65 -21.50 -5.58
C LYS A 398 0.21 -22.71 -5.91
N ASP A 399 1.21 -23.00 -5.08
CA ASP A 399 2.00 -24.23 -5.15
C ASP A 399 1.09 -25.42 -4.82
N GLN A 400 0.28 -25.82 -5.79
CA GLN A 400 -0.52 -27.03 -5.70
C GLN A 400 0.36 -28.27 -5.93
N GLU A 401 1.50 -28.11 -6.61
CA GLU A 401 2.39 -29.20 -6.99
C GLU A 401 3.87 -28.79 -6.89
N LYS A 402 4.75 -29.73 -6.52
CA LYS A 402 6.17 -29.46 -6.21
C LYS A 402 7.03 -28.97 -7.39
N ASP A 403 6.59 -29.19 -8.62
CA ASP A 403 7.43 -29.10 -9.82
C ASP A 403 7.01 -28.01 -10.81
N PHE A 404 5.77 -27.52 -10.69
CA PHE A 404 5.20 -26.56 -11.62
C PHE A 404 4.02 -25.82 -11.00
N PHE A 405 3.66 -24.74 -11.67
CA PHE A 405 2.43 -24.02 -11.41
C PHE A 405 1.63 -23.80 -12.69
N ARG A 406 0.39 -23.33 -12.53
CA ARG A 406 -0.45 -22.92 -13.66
C ARG A 406 -0.47 -21.40 -13.76
N ASN A 407 -0.25 -20.88 -14.96
CA ASN A 407 -0.36 -19.44 -15.22
C ASN A 407 -1.83 -19.01 -15.41
N ARG A 408 -2.07 -17.70 -15.55
CA ARG A 408 -3.41 -17.10 -15.76
C ARG A 408 -4.18 -17.65 -16.96
N ARG A 409 -3.47 -18.21 -17.94
CA ARG A 409 -4.05 -18.81 -19.15
C ARG A 409 -4.25 -20.31 -18.98
N GLY A 410 -4.09 -20.85 -17.77
CA GLY A 410 -4.28 -22.27 -17.46
C GLY A 410 -3.14 -23.18 -17.90
N ALA A 411 -2.07 -22.65 -18.49
CA ALA A 411 -0.96 -23.44 -18.98
C ALA A 411 0.02 -23.83 -17.88
N LYS A 412 0.58 -25.03 -18.00
CA LYS A 412 1.60 -25.57 -17.11
C LYS A 412 2.95 -24.87 -17.31
N VAL A 413 3.49 -24.30 -16.25
CA VAL A 413 4.81 -23.65 -16.22
C VAL A 413 5.67 -24.32 -15.16
N TYR A 414 6.76 -24.96 -15.59
CA TYR A 414 7.70 -25.61 -14.68
C TYR A 414 8.54 -24.58 -13.92
N HIS A 415 8.83 -24.84 -12.63
CA HIS A 415 9.75 -23.99 -11.87
C HIS A 415 11.17 -24.02 -12.45
N ASP A 416 11.59 -25.20 -12.92
CA ASP A 416 12.79 -25.37 -13.74
C ASP A 416 12.43 -25.16 -15.22
N VAL A 417 12.86 -24.01 -15.74
CA VAL A 417 12.58 -23.57 -17.11
C VAL A 417 13.17 -24.51 -18.17
N ASP A 418 14.20 -25.29 -17.87
CA ASP A 418 14.80 -26.23 -18.83
C ASP A 418 13.88 -27.43 -19.10
N ARG A 419 12.96 -27.74 -18.18
CA ARG A 419 11.90 -28.74 -18.37
C ARG A 419 10.78 -28.24 -19.30
N GLN A 420 10.71 -26.94 -19.57
CA GLN A 420 9.68 -26.39 -20.44
C GLN A 420 10.00 -26.75 -21.92
N PRO A 421 9.03 -27.28 -22.68
CA PRO A 421 9.24 -27.63 -24.09
C PRO A 421 9.56 -26.39 -24.92
N ILE A 422 10.33 -26.56 -26.00
CA ILE A 422 10.62 -25.48 -26.96
C ILE A 422 9.51 -25.46 -28.00
N LEU A 423 9.09 -24.27 -28.45
CA LEU A 423 8.12 -24.14 -29.54
C LEU A 423 8.76 -24.63 -30.84
N GLU A 424 8.27 -25.75 -31.36
CA GLU A 424 8.74 -26.30 -32.62
C GLU A 424 8.13 -25.55 -33.81
N LEU A 425 8.99 -25.07 -34.71
CA LEU A 425 8.60 -24.32 -35.89
C LEU A 425 9.07 -25.03 -37.17
N THR A 426 8.15 -25.20 -38.11
CA THR A 426 8.44 -25.70 -39.48
C THR A 426 8.90 -24.55 -40.38
N LYS A 427 9.66 -24.85 -41.44
CA LYS A 427 10.12 -23.82 -42.40
C LYS A 427 8.91 -23.17 -43.07
N GLY A 428 8.88 -21.84 -43.12
CA GLY A 428 7.72 -21.07 -43.57
C GLY A 428 6.92 -20.51 -42.40
N LYS A 429 5.64 -20.22 -42.63
CA LYS A 429 4.74 -19.57 -41.68
C LYS A 429 4.09 -20.59 -40.74
N ASN A 430 4.11 -20.33 -39.44
CA ASN A 430 3.46 -21.13 -38.41
C ASN A 430 2.53 -20.20 -37.62
N ALA A 431 1.23 -20.40 -37.73
CA ALA A 431 0.24 -19.56 -37.04
C ALA A 431 -0.17 -20.19 -35.70
N PHE A 432 -0.21 -19.39 -34.65
CA PHE A 432 -0.68 -19.80 -33.32
C PHE A 432 -1.57 -18.69 -32.75
N VAL A 433 -2.60 -19.08 -32.00
CA VAL A 433 -3.30 -18.16 -31.11
C VAL A 433 -2.46 -18.02 -29.84
N VAL A 434 -1.78 -16.88 -29.68
CA VAL A 434 -0.94 -16.59 -28.52
C VAL A 434 -1.79 -15.92 -27.46
N LEU A 435 -1.76 -16.46 -26.25
CA LEU A 435 -2.54 -15.99 -25.10
C LEU A 435 -1.74 -15.10 -24.16
N SER A 436 -0.43 -15.28 -24.10
CA SER A 436 0.50 -14.42 -23.38
C SER A 436 1.96 -14.69 -23.77
N VAL A 437 2.81 -13.68 -23.58
CA VAL A 437 4.27 -13.77 -23.67
C VAL A 437 4.86 -13.31 -22.35
N GLY A 438 5.92 -13.97 -21.89
CA GLY A 438 6.55 -13.66 -20.60
C GLY A 438 8.03 -14.00 -20.60
N ILE A 439 8.74 -13.54 -19.57
CA ILE A 439 10.16 -13.87 -19.36
C ILE A 439 10.28 -14.67 -18.07
N ALA A 440 10.83 -15.89 -18.16
CA ALA A 440 11.15 -16.71 -16.99
C ALA A 440 12.44 -16.22 -16.30
N LYS A 441 12.66 -16.70 -15.07
CA LYS A 441 13.92 -16.48 -14.36
C LYS A 441 15.12 -16.90 -15.23
N GLY A 442 16.14 -16.05 -15.31
CA GLY A 442 17.28 -16.23 -16.21
C GLY A 442 17.11 -15.63 -17.60
N GLY A 443 16.02 -14.90 -17.87
CA GLY A 443 15.84 -14.13 -19.10
C GLY A 443 15.30 -14.95 -20.28
N ILE A 444 14.74 -16.14 -20.03
CA ILE A 444 14.27 -17.06 -21.07
C ILE A 444 12.85 -16.68 -21.51
N PRO A 445 12.62 -16.43 -22.80
CA PRO A 445 11.33 -16.02 -23.30
C PRO A 445 10.37 -17.22 -23.36
N LEU A 446 9.16 -17.03 -22.83
CA LEU A 446 8.07 -17.99 -22.83
C LEU A 446 6.90 -17.46 -23.63
N VAL A 447 6.17 -18.37 -24.29
CA VAL A 447 4.90 -18.10 -24.96
C VAL A 447 3.86 -19.09 -24.48
N THR A 448 2.67 -18.61 -24.13
CA THR A 448 1.50 -19.47 -23.92
C THR A 448 0.62 -19.41 -25.15
N VAL A 449 0.33 -20.55 -25.74
CA VAL A 449 -0.54 -20.69 -26.91
C VAL A 449 -1.79 -21.47 -26.56
N GLU A 450 -2.88 -21.15 -27.26
CA GLU A 450 -4.11 -21.93 -27.19
C GLU A 450 -3.88 -23.34 -27.76
N ALA A 451 -4.30 -24.36 -27.01
CA ALA A 451 -4.20 -25.75 -27.41
C ALA A 451 -5.29 -26.59 -26.74
N SER A 452 -5.58 -27.76 -27.32
CA SER A 452 -6.56 -28.73 -26.80
C SER A 452 -5.86 -30.03 -26.39
N PRO A 453 -6.17 -30.62 -25.23
CA PRO A 453 -7.24 -30.26 -24.29
C PRO A 453 -6.93 -29.09 -23.35
N GLU A 454 -5.67 -28.68 -23.24
CA GLU A 454 -5.25 -27.56 -22.39
C GLU A 454 -4.22 -26.66 -23.09
N ASN A 455 -4.18 -25.39 -22.68
CA ASN A 455 -3.23 -24.42 -23.17
C ASN A 455 -1.80 -24.81 -22.81
N LEU A 456 -0.86 -24.50 -23.70
CA LEU A 456 0.54 -24.95 -23.59
C LEU A 456 1.48 -23.76 -23.50
N CYS A 457 2.42 -23.84 -22.56
CA CYS A 457 3.51 -22.88 -22.44
C CYS A 457 4.77 -23.47 -23.08
N TYR A 458 5.48 -22.69 -23.87
CA TYR A 458 6.71 -23.08 -24.55
C TYR A 458 7.82 -22.06 -24.32
N ARG A 459 9.06 -22.54 -24.30
CA ARG A 459 10.22 -21.69 -24.54
C ARG A 459 10.22 -21.23 -25.98
N LEU A 460 10.39 -19.93 -26.17
CA LEU A 460 10.63 -19.38 -27.50
C LEU A 460 12.11 -19.58 -27.88
N PRO A 461 12.39 -19.82 -29.18
CA PRO A 461 13.75 -19.74 -29.71
C PRO A 461 14.44 -18.41 -29.37
N VAL A 462 15.75 -18.45 -29.10
CA VAL A 462 16.54 -17.28 -28.69
C VAL A 462 16.46 -16.11 -29.68
N GLN A 463 16.24 -16.40 -30.96
CA GLN A 463 16.05 -15.38 -32.01
C GLN A 463 14.83 -14.47 -31.78
N LEU A 464 13.87 -14.91 -30.96
CA LEU A 464 12.66 -14.16 -30.61
C LEU A 464 12.75 -13.46 -29.25
N TRP A 465 13.94 -13.44 -28.63
CA TRP A 465 14.15 -12.82 -27.32
C TRP A 465 13.82 -11.32 -27.33
N GLU A 466 14.31 -10.57 -28.33
CA GLU A 466 14.03 -9.13 -28.44
C GLU A 466 12.53 -8.88 -28.61
N TRP A 467 11.87 -9.64 -29.48
CA TRP A 467 10.42 -9.57 -29.68
C TRP A 467 9.66 -9.82 -28.37
N ALA A 468 10.02 -10.87 -27.64
CA ALA A 468 9.38 -11.19 -26.36
C ALA A 468 9.60 -10.09 -25.31
N ILE A 469 10.80 -9.52 -25.21
CA ILE A 469 11.08 -8.42 -24.29
C ILE A 469 10.32 -7.15 -24.67
N THR A 470 10.23 -6.82 -25.96
CA THR A 470 9.43 -5.68 -26.40
C THR A 470 7.98 -5.85 -25.94
N LEU A 471 7.39 -7.02 -26.15
CA LEU A 471 6.01 -7.29 -25.73
C LEU A 471 5.82 -7.22 -24.22
N VAL A 472 6.74 -7.78 -23.44
CA VAL A 472 6.68 -7.69 -21.98
C VAL A 472 6.86 -6.25 -21.51
N SER A 473 7.68 -5.45 -22.19
CA SER A 473 7.86 -4.02 -21.89
C SER A 473 6.61 -3.20 -22.23
N LEU A 474 5.94 -3.50 -23.35
CA LEU A 474 4.65 -2.90 -23.72
C LEU A 474 3.58 -3.22 -22.67
N ALA A 475 3.47 -4.49 -22.28
CA ALA A 475 2.55 -4.94 -21.23
C ALA A 475 2.88 -4.27 -19.88
N ASN A 476 4.16 -4.13 -19.55
CA ASN A 476 4.59 -3.43 -18.34
C ASN A 476 4.29 -1.92 -18.37
N ALA A 477 4.13 -1.33 -19.56
CA ALA A 477 3.67 0.05 -19.73
C ALA A 477 2.13 0.17 -19.82
N GLY A 478 1.40 -0.95 -19.74
CA GLY A 478 -0.06 -0.99 -19.76
C GLY A 478 -0.69 -1.34 -21.11
N GLU A 479 0.10 -1.66 -22.13
CA GLU A 479 -0.38 -2.12 -23.44
C GLU A 479 -0.34 -3.66 -23.51
N ASP A 480 -1.49 -4.32 -23.32
CA ASP A 480 -1.61 -5.77 -23.50
C ASP A 480 -2.08 -6.09 -24.93
N LEU A 481 -1.21 -6.75 -25.70
CA LEU A 481 -1.46 -7.13 -27.08
C LEU A 481 -2.06 -8.55 -27.22
N PHE A 482 -2.23 -9.29 -26.12
CA PHE A 482 -2.71 -10.67 -26.15
C PHE A 482 -4.02 -10.86 -25.39
N PRO A 483 -4.92 -11.76 -25.85
CA PRO A 483 -4.71 -12.78 -26.87
C PRO A 483 -4.75 -12.25 -28.31
N ALA A 484 -3.92 -12.82 -29.19
CA ALA A 484 -3.88 -12.48 -30.63
C ALA A 484 -3.36 -13.64 -31.48
N GLU A 485 -3.69 -13.64 -32.77
CA GLU A 485 -3.05 -14.55 -33.72
C GLU A 485 -1.63 -14.05 -34.03
N VAL A 486 -0.65 -14.95 -33.94
CA VAL A 486 0.76 -14.65 -34.22
C VAL A 486 1.29 -15.62 -35.26
N ILE A 487 1.89 -15.06 -36.31
CA ILE A 487 2.58 -15.82 -37.34
C ILE A 487 4.08 -15.83 -37.05
N PHE A 488 4.60 -16.98 -36.64
CA PHE A 488 6.03 -17.23 -36.53
C PHE A 488 6.55 -17.76 -37.86
N THR A 489 7.42 -16.99 -38.52
CA THR A 489 8.03 -17.43 -39.77
C THR A 489 9.47 -17.85 -39.55
N LYS A 490 9.77 -19.09 -39.93
CA LYS A 490 11.12 -19.65 -39.87
C LYS A 490 11.73 -19.71 -41.27
N ALA A 491 12.79 -18.93 -41.47
CA ALA A 491 13.57 -18.88 -42.70
C ALA A 491 15.03 -19.24 -42.39
N GLU A 492 15.47 -20.44 -42.79
CA GLU A 492 16.84 -20.97 -42.59
C GLU A 492 17.41 -20.66 -41.19
N ASN A 493 18.15 -19.56 -41.04
CA ASN A 493 18.82 -19.15 -39.79
C ASN A 493 18.09 -18.04 -39.00
N ARG A 494 16.91 -17.60 -39.43
CA ARG A 494 16.14 -16.50 -38.83
C ARG A 494 14.72 -16.92 -38.50
N ILE A 495 14.21 -16.36 -37.40
CA ILE A 495 12.83 -16.52 -36.96
C ILE A 495 12.30 -15.13 -36.67
N TYR A 496 11.13 -14.81 -37.21
CA TYR A 496 10.41 -13.56 -36.95
C TYR A 496 8.97 -13.87 -36.56
N ALA A 497 8.34 -12.95 -35.83
CA ALA A 497 6.99 -13.10 -35.32
C ALA A 497 6.18 -11.84 -35.61
N ASP A 498 5.04 -12.01 -36.27
CA ASP A 498 4.11 -10.94 -36.63
C ASP A 498 2.79 -11.15 -35.87
N ILE A 499 2.32 -10.13 -35.15
CA ILE A 499 0.98 -10.10 -34.53
C ILE A 499 0.01 -9.59 -35.59
N ILE A 500 -1.11 -10.31 -35.81
CA ILE A 500 -2.07 -10.07 -36.90
C ILE A 500 -3.28 -9.26 -36.43
#